data_AF-A0A9D6WVL5-F1
#
_entry.id   AF-A0A9D6WVL5-F1
#
_cell.length_a   1.000
_cell.length_b   1.000
_cell.length_c   1.000
_cell.angle_alpha   90.00
_cell.angle_beta   90.00
_cell.angle_gamma   90.00
#
_symmetry.space_group_name_H-M   'P 1'
#
loop_
_entity.id
_entity.type
_entity.pdbx_description
1 polymer ?
#
loop_
_entity_poly.entity_id
_entity_poly.type
_entity_poly.pdbx_seq_one_letter_code
_entity_poly.pdbx_strand_id
1 'polypeptide(L)'
;CQEYVPQCVEAVRILKQSGLPVKTNAGLSNVSNQVPNELRPLLNRTYMVMLMAVRLDMAIADPLDHQLKEFIRLVEARDTSTPVGKLLVTLYDRTAASEEVTPEDVDMHDPDQVAIWKTIQVLLNKVIYADAYLNV
;
A
#
# COMPACT_ATOMS: atom_id res chain seq x y z
N CYS A 1 0.05 14.72 1.01
CA CYS A 1 -1.06 13.83 0.58
C CYS A 1 -1.01 12.46 1.25
N GLN A 2 0.20 11.94 1.47
CA GLN A 2 0.51 10.68 2.17
C GLN A 2 -0.21 10.58 3.51
N GLU A 3 -0.22 11.67 4.30
CA GLU A 3 -0.88 11.74 5.61
C GLU A 3 -2.39 11.43 5.63
N TYR A 4 -3.07 11.54 4.48
CA TYR A 4 -4.52 11.31 4.35
C TYR A 4 -4.89 9.88 3.92
N VAL A 5 -3.89 9.03 3.69
CA VAL A 5 -4.11 7.63 3.27
C VAL A 5 -4.96 6.85 4.26
N PRO A 6 -4.78 6.96 5.61
CA PRO A 6 -5.62 6.22 6.55
C PRO A 6 -7.11 6.56 6.40
N GLN A 7 -7.42 7.84 6.21
CA GLN A 7 -8.79 8.32 6.03
C GLN A 7 -9.36 7.87 4.68
N CYS A 8 -8.55 7.84 3.63
CA CYS A 8 -8.99 7.35 2.32
C CYS A 8 -9.31 5.85 2.36
N VAL A 9 -8.41 5.04 2.94
CA VAL A 9 -8.63 3.59 3.13
C VAL A 9 -9.89 3.34 3.94
N GLU A 10 -10.09 4.07 5.03
CA GLU A 10 -11.27 3.91 5.88
C GLU A 10 -12.56 4.39 5.21
N ALA A 11 -12.52 5.48 4.45
CA ALA A 11 -13.67 5.94 3.67
C ALA A 11 -14.13 4.88 2.65
N VAL A 12 -13.19 4.25 1.94
CA VAL A 12 -13.50 3.15 1.01
C VAL A 12 -14.10 1.97 1.78
N ARG A 13 -13.52 1.57 2.92
CA ARG A 13 -14.04 0.48 3.76
C ARG A 13 -15.48 0.72 4.18
N ILE A 14 -15.79 1.90 4.72
CA ILE A 14 -17.14 2.27 5.16
C ILE A 14 -18.12 2.17 4.00
N LEU A 15 -17.76 2.69 2.82
CA LEU A 15 -18.60 2.59 1.62
C LEU A 15 -18.86 1.14 1.23
N LYS A 16 -17.86 0.26 1.32
CA LYS A 16 -18.01 -1.18 1.01
C LYS A 16 -18.78 -1.97 2.04
N GLN A 17 -18.75 -1.55 3.30
CA GLN A 17 -19.51 -2.17 4.38
C GLN A 17 -20.95 -1.62 4.49
N SER A 18 -21.25 -0.48 3.87
CA SER A 18 -22.58 0.15 3.91
C SER A 18 -23.71 -0.68 3.31
N GLY A 19 -23.40 -1.71 2.51
CA GLY A 19 -24.40 -2.49 1.76
C GLY A 19 -24.98 -1.76 0.54
N LEU A 20 -24.56 -0.52 0.28
CA LEU A 20 -24.98 0.23 -0.91
C LEU A 20 -24.28 -0.31 -2.17
N PRO A 21 -24.96 -0.34 -3.33
CA PRO A 21 -24.38 -0.79 -4.60
C PRO A 21 -23.45 0.29 -5.21
N VAL A 22 -22.54 0.85 -4.42
CA VAL A 22 -21.63 1.92 -4.85
C VAL A 22 -20.29 1.38 -5.34
N LYS A 23 -19.83 1.94 -6.46
CA LYS A 23 -18.49 1.71 -6.99
C LYS A 23 -17.56 2.84 -6.54
N THR A 24 -16.33 2.48 -6.21
CA THR A 24 -15.29 3.38 -5.69
C THR A 24 -14.07 3.33 -6.60
N ASN A 25 -13.52 4.49 -6.93
CA ASN A 25 -12.25 4.60 -7.65
C ASN A 25 -11.26 5.51 -6.90
N ALA A 26 -9.97 5.36 -7.21
CA ALA A 26 -8.92 6.24 -6.69
C ALA A 26 -7.77 6.38 -7.70
N GLY A 27 -7.08 7.52 -7.68
CA GLY A 27 -5.82 7.69 -8.40
C GLY A 27 -4.63 7.43 -7.49
N LEU A 28 -3.68 6.59 -7.91
CA LEU A 28 -2.51 6.27 -7.08
C LEU A 28 -1.54 7.44 -7.00
N SER A 29 -1.28 8.12 -8.12
CA SER A 29 -0.22 9.14 -8.23
C SER A 29 -0.41 10.38 -7.35
N ASN A 30 -1.62 10.62 -6.84
CA ASN A 30 -1.92 11.72 -5.94
C ASN A 30 -1.23 11.57 -4.59
N VAL A 31 -1.07 10.32 -4.12
CA VAL A 31 -0.40 10.04 -2.84
C VAL A 31 1.08 10.41 -2.91
N SER A 32 1.69 10.26 -4.09
CA SER A 32 3.11 10.54 -4.35
C SER A 32 3.33 11.89 -5.03
N ASN A 33 2.41 12.85 -4.89
CA ASN A 33 2.62 14.17 -5.45
C ASN A 33 3.77 14.88 -4.71
N GLN A 34 4.57 15.67 -5.42
CA GLN A 34 5.77 16.35 -4.90
C GLN A 34 6.88 15.44 -4.35
N VAL A 35 6.79 14.12 -4.60
CA VAL A 35 7.82 13.14 -4.28
C VAL A 35 8.77 13.01 -5.49
N PRO A 36 10.10 12.93 -5.31
CA PRO A 36 11.06 12.63 -6.37
C PRO A 36 10.68 11.39 -7.15
N ASN A 37 10.85 11.41 -8.48
CA ASN A 37 10.27 10.42 -9.38
C ASN A 37 10.69 8.97 -9.05
N GLU A 38 11.89 8.78 -8.53
CA GLU A 38 12.46 7.51 -8.11
C GLU A 38 11.79 6.91 -6.86
N LEU A 39 11.20 7.74 -5.99
CA LEU A 39 10.54 7.31 -4.75
C LEU A 39 9.02 7.10 -4.92
N ARG A 40 8.42 7.70 -5.96
CA ARG A 40 6.98 7.61 -6.23
C ARG A 40 6.45 6.19 -6.38
N PRO A 41 7.13 5.27 -7.12
CA PRO A 41 6.54 3.98 -7.42
C PRO A 41 6.30 3.14 -6.17
N LEU A 42 7.25 3.12 -5.22
CA LEU A 42 7.09 2.32 -4.00
C LEU A 42 5.89 2.78 -3.14
N LEU A 43 5.68 4.10 -3.01
CA LEU A 43 4.49 4.67 -2.35
C LEU A 43 3.20 4.21 -3.04
N ASN A 44 3.14 4.34 -4.37
CA ASN A 44 1.95 3.99 -5.15
C ASN A 44 1.62 2.50 -5.06
N ARG A 45 2.63 1.63 -5.15
CA ARG A 45 2.48 0.17 -5.11
C ARG A 45 2.03 -0.32 -3.74
N THR A 46 2.66 0.18 -2.68
CA THR A 46 2.29 -0.15 -1.30
C THR A 46 0.87 0.32 -0.99
N TYR A 47 0.52 1.53 -1.44
CA TYR A 47 -0.84 2.06 -1.28
C TYR A 47 -1.88 1.25 -2.05
N MET A 48 -1.55 0.76 -3.26
CA MET A 48 -2.45 -0.11 -4.02
C MET A 48 -2.83 -1.36 -3.23
N VAL A 49 -1.88 -2.01 -2.53
CA VAL A 49 -2.17 -3.19 -1.70
C VAL A 49 -3.15 -2.86 -0.57
N MET A 50 -2.99 -1.71 0.09
CA MET A 50 -3.93 -1.25 1.12
C MET A 50 -5.34 -0.99 0.55
N LEU A 51 -5.43 -0.42 -0.66
CA LEU A 51 -6.71 -0.18 -1.35
C LEU A 51 -7.39 -1.48 -1.81
N MET A 52 -6.62 -2.48 -2.25
CA MET A 52 -7.13 -3.81 -2.57
C MET A 52 -7.75 -4.47 -1.33
N ALA A 53 -7.12 -4.33 -0.16
CA ALA A 53 -7.60 -4.90 1.10
C ALA A 53 -8.98 -4.38 1.52
N VAL A 54 -9.28 -3.12 1.18
CA VAL A 54 -10.59 -2.49 1.41
C VAL A 54 -11.54 -2.58 0.22
N ARG A 55 -11.21 -3.42 -0.78
CA ARG A 55 -12.05 -3.74 -1.94
C ARG A 55 -12.39 -2.54 -2.83
N LEU A 56 -11.42 -1.65 -3.08
CA LEU A 56 -11.53 -0.65 -4.13
C LEU A 56 -11.83 -1.33 -5.48
N ASP A 57 -12.78 -0.82 -6.29
CA ASP A 57 -13.14 -1.47 -7.56
C ASP A 57 -12.19 -1.12 -8.72
N MET A 58 -11.61 0.09 -8.71
CA MET A 58 -10.80 0.58 -9.82
C MET A 58 -9.75 1.57 -9.34
N ALA A 59 -8.52 1.44 -9.85
CA ALA A 59 -7.45 2.40 -9.63
C ALA A 59 -6.97 3.01 -10.95
N ILE A 60 -6.79 4.34 -10.98
CA ILE A 60 -6.06 5.02 -12.06
C ILE A 60 -4.58 4.97 -11.69
N ALA A 61 -3.81 4.22 -12.47
CA ALA A 61 -2.41 3.90 -12.20
C ALA A 61 -1.57 3.93 -13.48
N ASP A 62 -0.25 3.94 -13.33
CA ASP A 62 0.68 3.82 -14.46
C ASP A 62 0.67 2.39 -15.02
N PRO A 63 0.21 2.16 -16.26
CA PRO A 63 0.15 0.81 -16.83
C PRO A 63 1.54 0.25 -17.18
N LEU A 64 2.58 1.06 -17.23
CA LEU A 64 3.96 0.64 -17.51
C LEU A 64 4.73 0.24 -16.24
N ASP A 65 4.14 0.44 -15.06
CA ASP A 65 4.73 -0.04 -13.82
C ASP A 65 4.57 -1.56 -13.68
N HIS A 66 5.57 -2.30 -14.14
CA HIS A 66 5.61 -3.77 -14.07
C HIS A 66 5.67 -4.30 -12.64
N GLN A 67 6.30 -3.58 -11.71
CA GLN A 67 6.35 -4.00 -10.32
C GLN A 67 5.02 -3.75 -9.61
N LEU A 68 4.26 -2.72 -9.99
CA LEU A 68 2.87 -2.57 -9.53
C LEU A 68 2.00 -3.77 -9.93
N LYS A 69 2.09 -4.18 -11.19
CA LYS A 69 1.40 -5.38 -11.68
C LYS A 69 1.82 -6.63 -10.92
N GLU A 70 3.10 -6.75 -10.56
CA GLU A 70 3.59 -7.87 -9.75
C GLU A 70 3.07 -7.84 -8.32
N PHE A 71 3.03 -6.67 -7.65
CA PHE A 71 2.43 -6.54 -6.31
C PHE A 71 0.97 -6.98 -6.32
N ILE A 72 0.20 -6.56 -7.33
CA ILE A 72 -1.19 -6.98 -7.53
C ILE A 72 -1.27 -8.50 -7.70
N ARG A 73 -0.46 -9.09 -8.60
CA ARG A 73 -0.43 -10.53 -8.84
C ARG A 73 -0.11 -11.33 -7.57
N LEU A 74 0.91 -10.92 -6.82
CA LEU A 74 1.33 -11.59 -5.59
C LEU A 74 0.18 -11.64 -4.57
N VAL A 75 -0.54 -10.53 -4.40
CA VAL A 75 -1.67 -10.44 -3.47
C VAL A 75 -2.87 -11.24 -3.98
N GLU A 76 -3.25 -11.12 -5.26
CA GLU A 76 -4.39 -11.85 -5.83
C GLU A 76 -4.17 -13.37 -5.82
N ALA A 77 -2.96 -13.81 -6.18
CA ALA A 77 -2.60 -15.22 -6.21
C ALA A 77 -2.26 -15.79 -4.81
N ARG A 78 -2.22 -14.93 -3.78
CA ARG A 78 -1.74 -15.28 -2.43
C ARG A 78 -0.36 -15.95 -2.47
N ASP A 79 0.49 -15.48 -3.38
CA ASP A 79 1.81 -16.03 -3.64
C ASP A 79 2.81 -15.55 -2.57
N THR A 80 3.04 -16.42 -1.58
CA THR A 80 3.94 -16.17 -0.45
C THR A 80 5.28 -16.88 -0.63
N SER A 81 5.62 -17.30 -1.85
CA SER A 81 6.87 -18.02 -2.15
C SER A 81 8.12 -17.16 -2.02
N THR A 82 7.97 -15.82 -2.03
CA THR A 82 9.05 -14.86 -1.84
C THR A 82 8.88 -14.08 -0.52
N PRO A 83 9.96 -13.58 0.09
CA PRO A 83 9.86 -12.78 1.32
C PRO A 83 8.99 -11.52 1.14
N VAL A 84 9.15 -10.80 0.03
CA VAL A 84 8.30 -9.65 -0.32
C VAL A 84 6.85 -10.08 -0.52
N GLY A 85 6.58 -11.15 -1.27
CA GLY A 85 5.22 -11.65 -1.48
C GLY A 85 4.51 -11.99 -0.16
N LYS A 86 5.23 -12.61 0.78
CA LYS A 86 4.75 -12.86 2.14
C LYS A 86 4.37 -11.55 2.85
N LEU A 87 5.25 -10.55 2.86
CA LEU A 87 4.96 -9.27 3.50
C LEU A 87 3.77 -8.53 2.86
N LEU A 88 3.63 -8.56 1.52
CA LEU A 88 2.51 -7.92 0.82
C LEU A 88 1.17 -8.60 1.13
N VAL A 89 1.15 -9.93 1.19
CA VAL A 89 -0.02 -10.68 1.63
C VAL A 89 -0.37 -10.36 3.08
N THR A 90 0.62 -10.27 3.97
CA THR A 90 0.42 -9.84 5.37
C THR A 90 -0.12 -8.41 5.46
N LEU A 91 0.41 -7.46 4.67
CA LEU A 91 -0.10 -6.09 4.61
C LEU A 91 -1.57 -6.07 4.18
N TYR A 92 -1.93 -6.86 3.16
CA TYR A 92 -3.32 -6.99 2.72
C TYR A 92 -4.20 -7.52 3.86
N ASP A 93 -3.83 -8.64 4.48
CA ASP A 93 -4.68 -9.31 5.47
C ASP A 93 -4.87 -8.48 6.74
N ARG A 94 -3.80 -7.87 7.25
CA ARG A 94 -3.88 -6.95 8.40
C ARG A 94 -4.72 -5.73 8.05
N THR A 95 -4.51 -5.12 6.89
CA THR A 95 -5.35 -3.99 6.45
C THR A 95 -6.82 -4.40 6.32
N ALA A 96 -7.11 -5.59 5.78
CA ALA A 96 -8.48 -6.09 5.66
C ALA A 96 -9.13 -6.29 7.05
N ALA A 97 -8.35 -6.74 8.04
CA ALA A 97 -8.75 -6.90 9.44
C ALA A 97 -8.79 -5.58 10.25
N SER A 98 -8.48 -4.43 9.63
CA SER A 98 -8.30 -3.15 10.32
C SER A 98 -7.20 -3.18 11.40
N GLU A 99 -6.15 -3.95 11.13
CA GLU A 99 -4.93 -4.07 11.93
C GLU A 99 -3.75 -3.43 11.18
N GLU A 100 -2.70 -3.05 11.92
CA GLU A 100 -1.46 -2.54 11.35
C GLU A 100 -0.43 -3.65 11.20
N VAL A 101 0.40 -3.57 10.15
CA VAL A 101 1.65 -4.35 10.07
C VAL A 101 2.54 -3.96 11.25
N THR A 102 3.20 -4.94 11.84
CA THR A 102 4.11 -4.77 12.97
C THR A 102 5.54 -5.13 12.56
N PRO A 103 6.57 -4.71 13.33
CA PRO A 103 7.94 -5.09 13.05
C PRO A 103 8.19 -6.60 13.02
N GLU A 104 7.36 -7.41 13.70
CA GLU A 104 7.47 -8.88 13.72
C GLU A 104 7.07 -9.53 12.38
N ASP A 105 6.32 -8.80 11.54
CA ASP A 105 5.93 -9.28 10.21
C ASP A 105 7.01 -9.04 9.15
N VAL A 106 8.07 -8.31 9.48
CA VAL A 106 9.07 -7.78 8.56
C VAL A 106 10.43 -8.38 8.87
N ASP A 107 11.09 -8.99 7.88
CA ASP A 107 12.51 -9.30 8.01
C ASP A 107 13.34 -8.01 7.87
N MET A 108 13.85 -7.51 8.99
CA MET A 108 14.64 -6.27 9.02
C MET A 108 16.03 -6.39 8.36
N HIS A 109 16.42 -7.58 7.90
CA HIS A 109 17.64 -7.80 7.13
C HIS A 109 17.39 -7.81 5.61
N ASP A 110 16.13 -7.90 5.18
CA ASP A 110 15.74 -7.84 3.78
C ASP A 110 15.45 -6.36 3.40
N PRO A 111 16.30 -5.74 2.55
CA PRO A 111 16.18 -4.32 2.22
C PRO A 111 14.86 -3.97 1.51
N ASP A 112 14.29 -4.89 0.72
CA ASP A 112 13.03 -4.63 0.01
C ASP A 112 11.86 -4.64 0.99
N GLN A 113 11.86 -5.57 1.96
CA GLN A 113 10.86 -5.58 3.03
C GLN A 113 10.99 -4.35 3.94
N VAL A 114 12.21 -3.96 4.30
CA VAL A 114 12.46 -2.74 5.09
C VAL A 114 11.96 -1.50 4.36
N ALA A 115 12.17 -1.40 3.05
CA ALA A 115 11.67 -0.28 2.26
C ALA A 115 10.14 -0.22 2.28
N ILE A 116 9.46 -1.35 2.05
CA ILE A 116 7.99 -1.45 2.13
C ILE A 116 7.50 -1.07 3.53
N TRP A 117 8.15 -1.57 4.59
CA TRP A 117 7.83 -1.24 5.97
C TRP A 117 7.89 0.27 6.23
N LYS A 118 8.99 0.93 5.86
CA LYS A 118 9.14 2.38 6.01
C LYS A 118 8.08 3.15 5.21
N THR A 119 7.75 2.67 4.00
CA THR A 119 6.66 3.23 3.19
C THR A 119 5.31 3.09 3.89
N ILE A 120 5.00 1.95 4.51
CA ILE A 120 3.77 1.76 5.31
C ILE A 120 3.71 2.78 6.43
N GLN A 121 4.81 3.04 7.16
CA GLN A 121 4.84 4.03 8.24
C GLN A 121 4.52 5.46 7.77
N VAL A 122 5.00 5.83 6.58
CA VAL A 122 4.65 7.10 5.93
C VAL A 122 3.18 7.14 5.54
N LEU A 123 2.66 6.08 4.92
CA LEU A 123 1.27 5.99 4.48
C LEU A 123 0.30 5.91 5.67
N LEU A 124 0.71 5.39 6.83
CA LEU A 124 -0.08 5.40 8.05
C LEU A 124 0.05 6.70 8.85
N ASN A 125 0.77 7.69 8.31
CA ASN A 125 1.07 8.95 8.97
C ASN A 125 1.73 8.80 10.36
N LYS A 126 2.49 7.71 10.56
CA LYS A 126 3.29 7.48 11.78
C LYS A 126 4.63 8.18 11.69
N VAL A 127 5.13 8.33 10.46
CA VAL A 127 6.35 9.05 10.12
C VAL A 127 6.02 10.09 9.06
N ILE A 128 6.48 11.32 9.26
CA ILE A 128 6.34 12.39 8.27
C ILE A 128 7.21 12.05 7.07
N TYR A 129 6.66 12.12 5.86
CA TYR A 129 7.44 11.94 4.64
C TYR A 129 8.60 12.94 4.56
N ALA A 130 9.78 12.44 4.21
CA ALA A 130 10.93 13.22 3.77
C ALA A 130 11.64 12.43 2.65
N ASP A 131 12.36 13.09 1.74
CA ASP A 131 13.03 12.40 0.62
C ASP A 131 14.05 11.35 1.09
N ALA A 132 14.53 11.47 2.32
CA ALA A 132 15.43 10.50 2.94
C ALA A 132 14.71 9.36 3.69
N TYR A 133 13.38 9.21 3.63
CA TYR A 133 12.64 8.30 4.52
C TYR A 133 13.06 6.83 4.42
N LEU A 134 13.67 6.39 3.32
CA LEU A 134 14.21 5.04 3.17
C LEU A 134 15.56 4.85 3.89
N ASN A 135 16.27 5.93 4.19
CA ASN A 135 17.60 5.94 4.81
C ASN A 135 17.56 6.18 6.33
N VAL A 136 16.40 6.50 6.89
CA VAL A 136 16.19 6.75 8.33
C VAL A 136 15.87 5.47 9.07
#